data_AF-A0A672GIV0-F1
#
_entry.id   AF-A0A672GIV0-F1
#
_cell.length_a   1.000
_cell.length_b   1.000
_cell.length_c   1.000
_cell.angle_alpha   90.00
_cell.angle_beta   90.00
_cell.angle_gamma   90.00
#
_symmetry.space_group_name_H-M   'P 1'
#
loop_
_entity.id
_entity.type
_entity.pdbx_description
1 polymer ?
#
loop_
_entity_poly.entity_id
_entity_poly.type
_entity_poly.pdbx_seq_one_letter_code
_entity_poly.pdbx_strand_id
1 'polypeptide(L)'
;MRRKSRIMLCFAVLWVLGIAYYFYSGTALSRKVDIQGFTPSILFAVCHSCLCRVCPGKVRWQDFDQDLYVGATVVRPGQDPYARNKFNQVESDKLRMDRAVPDTRHDHCRHKQWKSDLPASSVVITFHNEVTAVCLISKFSPNSLPSSIQSEDGALLGKIEKVRVLRNDRREGLMRSRVRGADAATAPVLTFLDSHCECNDHWLEPLLERVAEDKTRVVSPIIDVINMDNFQYVGASADLKGGFDWNLVFKWDYMTLDQRRARQGNPIAPIKTPMIAGGLFVMDKEYFEQLGKYDMMMDVWGGENLEISFRVWQCGGSLEIIPCSRVGHVFRKQHPYTFPGGSGTVFARNTRRAAEVWMDEYKNFYYAAVPSARNVPYGNIQSRLEMKKRLACKPFKWYLENVYPELRVPDHQDIAFGALQQGGNCLDTLGHFADGVVGVYECHNAGGNQEWALTKDKSVKHMDLCLTVVDRTAGSLIKLQGCRENDSRQKWEQIESNSKLRHVGSNLCLDSRSARMGGLTVEVCSPSLNQQWKFTLNLQS
;
A
#
# COMPACT_ATOMS: atom_id res chain seq x y z
N MET A 1 21.57 27.68 53.83
CA MET A 1 21.64 27.63 52.35
C MET A 1 23.04 27.78 51.73
N ARG A 2 24.16 27.88 52.48
CA ARG A 2 25.52 28.06 51.88
C ARG A 2 26.37 26.78 51.69
N ARG A 3 25.92 25.61 52.16
CA ARG A 3 26.73 24.35 52.12
C ARG A 3 26.46 23.47 50.88
N LYS A 4 25.28 23.54 50.26
CA LYS A 4 24.93 22.76 49.05
C LYS A 4 25.47 23.36 47.74
N SER A 5 25.80 24.66 47.71
CA SER A 5 26.30 25.34 46.50
C SER A 5 27.77 25.04 46.18
N ARG A 6 28.60 24.70 47.19
CA ARG A 6 30.02 24.37 46.99
C ARG A 6 30.23 22.98 46.39
N ILE A 7 29.35 22.02 46.68
CA ILE A 7 29.43 20.65 46.15
C ILE A 7 29.08 20.63 44.65
N MET A 8 28.06 21.39 44.23
CA MET A 8 27.69 21.50 42.81
C MET A 8 28.81 22.15 41.96
N LEU A 9 29.54 23.12 42.52
CA LEU A 9 30.66 23.77 41.81
C LEU A 9 31.84 22.80 41.60
N CYS A 10 32.16 21.95 42.59
CA CYS A 10 33.21 20.95 42.46
C CYS A 10 32.89 19.88 41.40
N PHE A 11 31.63 19.44 41.31
CA PHE A 11 31.20 18.51 40.26
C PHE A 11 31.27 19.12 38.85
N ALA A 12 30.90 20.39 38.70
CA ALA A 12 31.00 21.08 37.42
C ALA A 12 32.46 21.22 36.94
N VAL A 13 33.40 21.53 37.84
CA VAL A 13 34.83 21.66 37.51
C VAL A 13 35.43 20.31 37.12
N LEU A 14 35.10 19.23 37.84
CA LEU A 14 35.57 17.87 37.50
C LEU A 14 35.03 17.39 36.14
N TRP A 15 33.80 17.76 35.80
CA TRP A 15 33.19 17.38 34.53
C TRP A 15 33.84 18.10 33.33
N VAL A 16 34.16 19.39 33.47
CA VAL A 16 34.87 20.16 32.43
C VAL A 16 36.31 19.65 32.26
N LEU A 17 37.01 19.30 33.34
CA LEU A 17 38.35 18.70 33.27
C LEU A 17 38.33 17.33 32.58
N GLY A 18 37.29 16.51 32.81
CA GLY A 18 37.11 15.23 32.13
C GLY A 18 36.91 15.37 30.61
N ILE A 19 36.16 16.39 30.18
CA ILE A 19 35.98 16.69 28.75
C ILE A 19 37.29 17.20 28.13
N ALA A 20 38.01 18.09 28.81
CA ALA A 20 39.30 18.58 28.32
C ALA A 20 40.34 17.45 28.18
N TYR A 21 40.38 16.51 29.13
CA TYR A 21 41.25 15.33 29.04
C TYR A 21 40.87 14.42 27.87
N TYR A 22 39.57 14.18 27.63
CA TYR A 22 39.09 13.37 26.52
C TYR A 22 39.48 13.96 25.16
N PHE A 23 39.39 15.28 24.99
CA PHE A 23 39.85 15.94 23.76
C PHE A 23 41.37 15.94 23.62
N TYR A 24 42.13 16.06 24.71
CA TYR A 24 43.60 16.07 24.66
C TYR A 24 44.20 14.67 24.41
N SER A 25 43.55 13.61 24.88
CA SER A 25 44.00 12.22 24.69
C SER A 25 43.55 11.60 23.35
N GLY A 26 42.65 12.26 22.61
CA GLY A 26 42.21 11.84 21.27
C GLY A 26 43.14 12.25 20.11
N THR A 27 44.23 13.00 20.37
CA THR A 27 45.13 13.51 19.32
C THR A 27 46.60 13.23 19.62
N ALA A 28 46.98 11.96 19.70
CA ALA A 28 48.37 11.57 19.61
C ALA A 28 48.51 10.08 19.24
N LEU A 29 48.57 9.76 17.94
CA LEU A 29 49.54 8.78 17.41
C LEU A 29 49.55 8.85 15.87
N SER A 30 50.38 9.75 15.34
CA SER A 30 50.93 9.67 14.00
C SER A 30 52.41 9.31 14.13
N ARG A 31 52.82 8.14 13.64
CA ARG A 31 54.22 7.80 13.38
C ARG A 31 54.31 6.99 12.08
N LYS A 32 55.04 7.56 11.11
CA LYS A 32 55.60 6.90 9.92
C LYS A 32 56.69 5.91 10.32
N VAL A 33 56.76 4.77 9.62
CA VAL A 33 58.00 4.05 9.28
C VAL A 33 57.82 3.45 7.88
N ASP A 34 58.78 3.72 7.00
CA ASP A 34 58.94 3.18 5.63
C ASP A 34 59.42 1.71 5.64
N ILE A 35 59.22 1.01 4.50
CA ILE A 35 60.27 0.36 3.67
C ILE A 35 59.74 -0.88 2.89
N GLN A 36 60.04 -0.83 1.59
CA GLN A 36 60.23 -1.90 0.57
C GLN A 36 59.04 -2.70 0.04
N GLY A 37 58.99 -2.70 -1.30
CA GLY A 37 57.99 -3.36 -2.10
C GLY A 37 58.30 -4.81 -2.39
N PHE A 38 57.24 -5.50 -2.82
CA PHE A 38 57.31 -6.64 -3.71
C PHE A 38 56.05 -6.60 -4.58
N THR A 39 56.25 -6.79 -5.87
CA THR A 39 55.26 -6.92 -6.93
C THR A 39 54.17 -7.93 -6.59
N PRO A 40 52.91 -7.71 -6.98
CA PRO A 40 52.00 -8.80 -7.27
C PRO A 40 51.86 -8.93 -8.78
N SER A 41 52.49 -9.98 -9.30
CA SER A 41 52.19 -10.57 -10.59
C SER A 41 50.67 -10.76 -10.69
N ILE A 42 50.01 -9.96 -11.52
CA ILE A 42 48.61 -10.18 -11.89
C ILE A 42 48.60 -11.39 -12.82
N LEU A 43 48.42 -12.58 -12.24
CA LEU A 43 47.99 -13.73 -13.02
C LEU A 43 46.52 -13.51 -13.38
N PHE A 44 46.31 -13.00 -14.59
CA PHE A 44 45.03 -13.06 -15.27
C PHE A 44 44.64 -14.53 -15.48
N ALA A 45 43.78 -15.06 -14.62
CA ALA A 45 42.98 -16.23 -14.95
C ALA A 45 41.62 -15.72 -15.47
N VAL A 46 41.59 -15.33 -16.75
CA VAL A 46 40.35 -15.17 -17.49
C VAL A 46 39.75 -16.58 -17.65
N CYS A 47 38.80 -16.95 -16.79
CA CYS A 47 38.01 -18.15 -17.02
C CYS A 47 36.83 -17.80 -17.93
N HIS A 48 37.10 -17.74 -19.24
CA HIS A 48 36.08 -17.87 -20.28
C HIS A 48 35.58 -19.32 -20.29
N SER A 49 34.73 -19.68 -19.33
CA SER A 49 33.83 -20.85 -19.32
C SER A 49 33.50 -21.23 -17.87
N CYS A 50 32.46 -20.65 -17.30
CA CYS A 50 31.89 -21.20 -16.07
C CYS A 50 30.36 -21.10 -16.09
N LEU A 51 29.75 -21.95 -16.91
CA LEU A 51 28.50 -22.55 -16.48
C LEU A 51 28.82 -23.44 -15.26
N CYS A 52 28.07 -23.26 -14.17
CA CYS A 52 27.99 -24.20 -13.03
C CYS A 52 29.12 -24.24 -11.97
N ARG A 53 29.68 -23.10 -11.53
CA ARG A 53 30.37 -23.06 -10.22
C ARG A 53 29.77 -22.00 -9.29
N VAL A 54 29.27 -22.46 -8.14
CA VAL A 54 28.89 -21.64 -7.01
C VAL A 54 30.12 -20.86 -6.54
N CYS A 55 30.00 -19.55 -6.31
CA CYS A 55 31.12 -18.74 -5.85
C CYS A 55 31.69 -19.29 -4.52
N PRO A 56 33.01 -19.16 -4.26
CA PRO A 56 33.60 -19.55 -2.98
C PRO A 56 32.86 -18.92 -1.80
N GLY A 57 32.45 -19.73 -0.82
CA GLY A 57 31.69 -19.28 0.36
C GLY A 57 30.17 -19.13 0.15
N LYS A 58 29.66 -19.47 -1.03
CA LYS A 58 28.21 -19.55 -1.32
C LYS A 58 27.72 -21.00 -1.34
N VAL A 59 26.42 -21.19 -1.16
CA VAL A 59 25.71 -22.48 -1.28
C VAL A 59 24.59 -22.36 -2.31
N ARG A 60 24.27 -23.44 -3.02
CA ARG A 60 23.02 -23.46 -3.80
C ARG A 60 21.84 -23.45 -2.85
N TRP A 61 20.71 -22.93 -3.31
CA TRP A 61 19.54 -22.82 -2.44
C TRP A 61 19.02 -24.20 -1.97
N GLN A 62 19.16 -25.25 -2.78
CA GLN A 62 18.78 -26.62 -2.39
C GLN A 62 19.64 -27.19 -1.25
N ASP A 63 20.88 -26.71 -1.15
CA ASP A 63 21.86 -27.15 -0.16
C ASP A 63 21.83 -26.26 1.11
N PHE A 64 20.89 -25.31 1.19
CA PHE A 64 20.73 -24.42 2.34
C PHE A 64 20.01 -25.13 3.49
N ASP A 65 20.59 -25.10 4.69
CA ASP A 65 20.02 -25.71 5.89
C ASP A 65 18.87 -24.85 6.44
N GLN A 66 17.66 -25.13 5.98
CA GLN A 66 16.44 -24.46 6.43
C GLN A 66 16.18 -24.70 7.92
N ASP A 67 16.35 -25.93 8.41
CA ASP A 67 16.01 -26.31 9.78
C ASP A 67 16.91 -25.59 10.79
N LEU A 68 18.20 -25.43 10.48
CA LEU A 68 19.11 -24.62 11.27
C LEU A 68 18.68 -23.14 11.28
N TYR A 69 18.28 -22.61 10.11
CA TYR A 69 17.92 -21.20 9.98
C TYR A 69 16.60 -20.88 10.71
N VAL A 70 15.55 -21.66 10.48
CA VAL A 70 14.22 -21.51 11.10
C VAL A 70 14.24 -21.92 12.58
N GLY A 71 15.00 -22.96 12.92
CA GLY A 71 15.14 -23.50 14.28
C GLY A 71 15.57 -22.46 15.32
N ALA A 72 16.29 -21.41 14.90
CA ALA A 72 16.74 -20.33 15.77
C ALA A 72 15.60 -19.42 16.27
N THR A 73 14.45 -19.40 15.59
CA THR A 73 13.38 -18.40 15.81
C THR A 73 11.98 -18.99 16.02
N VAL A 74 11.89 -20.31 16.19
CA VAL A 74 10.62 -21.05 16.36
C VAL A 74 9.83 -20.55 17.57
N VAL A 75 8.50 -20.51 17.41
CA VAL A 75 7.56 -20.18 18.48
C VAL A 75 7.60 -21.24 19.57
N ARG A 76 7.89 -20.85 20.81
CA ARG A 76 7.97 -21.81 21.93
C ARG A 76 6.57 -22.27 22.35
N PRO A 77 6.42 -23.50 22.88
CA PRO A 77 5.15 -23.96 23.43
C PRO A 77 4.54 -22.96 24.42
N GLY A 78 3.26 -22.61 24.23
CA GLY A 78 2.54 -21.65 25.07
C GLY A 78 2.70 -20.17 24.67
N GLN A 79 3.52 -19.83 23.68
CA GLN A 79 3.60 -18.48 23.12
C GLN A 79 2.54 -18.27 22.02
N ASP A 80 2.10 -17.03 21.86
CA ASP A 80 1.18 -16.64 20.78
C ASP A 80 1.89 -16.71 19.41
N PRO A 81 1.44 -17.58 18.49
CA PRO A 81 2.07 -17.73 17.18
C PRO A 81 1.89 -16.52 16.25
N TYR A 82 1.00 -15.58 16.58
CA TYR A 82 0.75 -14.36 15.80
C TYR A 82 1.51 -13.14 16.31
N ALA A 83 2.09 -13.21 17.52
CA ALA A 83 2.61 -12.03 18.22
C ALA A 83 3.65 -11.25 17.38
N ARG A 84 4.60 -11.98 16.79
CA ARG A 84 5.76 -11.40 16.08
C ARG A 84 5.42 -10.82 14.72
N ASN A 85 4.58 -11.50 13.93
CA ASN A 85 4.40 -11.18 12.50
C ASN A 85 2.96 -10.87 12.08
N LYS A 86 1.98 -11.06 12.98
CA LYS A 86 0.54 -10.94 12.69
C LYS A 86 0.04 -11.91 11.62
N PHE A 87 0.71 -13.05 11.49
CA PHE A 87 0.27 -14.27 10.82
C PHE A 87 0.76 -15.46 11.65
N ASN A 88 0.21 -16.65 11.43
CA ASN A 88 0.52 -17.85 12.20
C ASN A 88 1.93 -18.37 11.87
N GLN A 89 2.92 -18.00 12.68
CA GLN A 89 4.30 -18.43 12.46
C GLN A 89 4.45 -19.96 12.61
N VAL A 90 3.68 -20.62 13.46
CA VAL A 90 3.75 -22.08 13.63
C VAL A 90 3.36 -22.82 12.35
N GLU A 91 2.35 -22.36 11.63
CA GLU A 91 2.00 -22.97 10.32
C GLU A 91 3.04 -22.62 9.25
N SER A 92 3.61 -21.42 9.29
CA SER A 92 4.70 -21.01 8.38
C SER A 92 5.94 -21.89 8.54
N ASP A 93 6.37 -22.13 9.79
CA ASP A 93 7.62 -22.83 10.12
C ASP A 93 7.56 -24.33 9.77
N LYS A 94 6.36 -24.91 9.62
CA LYS A 94 6.16 -26.30 9.16
C LYS A 94 6.43 -26.50 7.67
N LEU A 95 6.42 -25.41 6.90
CA LEU A 95 6.50 -25.49 5.45
C LEU A 95 7.95 -25.58 4.98
N ARG A 96 8.17 -26.40 3.95
CA ARG A 96 9.44 -26.37 3.24
C ARG A 96 9.58 -25.07 2.46
N MET A 97 10.80 -24.55 2.37
CA MET A 97 11.14 -23.35 1.59
C MET A 97 10.84 -23.50 0.10
N ASP A 98 10.73 -24.73 -0.39
CA ASP A 98 10.45 -25.13 -1.77
C ASP A 98 9.12 -25.87 -1.93
N ARG A 99 8.16 -25.66 -1.01
CA ARG A 99 6.86 -26.32 -1.09
C ARG A 99 6.20 -26.08 -2.46
N ALA A 100 5.51 -27.11 -2.96
CA ALA A 100 4.70 -26.96 -4.16
C ALA A 100 3.46 -26.10 -3.87
N VAL A 101 3.10 -25.24 -4.83
CA VAL A 101 1.88 -24.42 -4.81
C VAL A 101 1.04 -24.75 -6.05
N PRO A 102 -0.30 -24.61 -5.99
CA PRO A 102 -1.14 -24.84 -7.15
C PRO A 102 -0.87 -23.81 -8.25
N ASP A 103 -0.81 -24.26 -9.51
CA ASP A 103 -0.75 -23.35 -10.65
C ASP A 103 -2.13 -22.69 -10.88
N THR A 104 -2.24 -21.43 -10.46
CA THR A 104 -3.46 -20.61 -10.52
C THR A 104 -3.59 -19.83 -11.84
N ARG A 105 -2.67 -20.00 -12.79
CA ARG A 105 -2.72 -19.30 -14.08
C ARG A 105 -3.88 -19.81 -14.93
N HIS A 106 -4.38 -18.93 -15.79
CA HIS A 106 -5.36 -19.30 -16.82
C HIS A 106 -4.72 -20.29 -17.81
N ASP A 107 -5.49 -21.22 -18.37
CA ASP A 107 -4.96 -22.28 -19.25
C ASP A 107 -4.21 -21.74 -20.46
N HIS A 108 -4.64 -20.62 -21.04
CA HIS A 108 -3.93 -19.94 -22.13
C HIS A 108 -2.50 -19.52 -21.75
N CYS A 109 -2.23 -19.20 -20.48
CA CYS A 109 -0.89 -18.84 -20.01
C CYS A 109 0.06 -20.05 -19.99
N ARG A 110 -0.46 -21.24 -19.70
CA ARG A 110 0.32 -22.49 -19.63
C ARG A 110 0.89 -22.88 -21.00
N HIS A 111 0.20 -22.51 -22.07
CA HIS A 111 0.58 -22.80 -23.45
C HIS A 111 1.35 -21.66 -24.12
N LYS A 112 1.43 -20.49 -23.49
CA LYS A 112 2.14 -19.34 -24.05
C LYS A 112 3.65 -19.52 -23.91
N GLN A 113 4.35 -19.43 -25.04
CA GLN A 113 5.80 -19.37 -25.09
C GLN A 113 6.25 -17.92 -24.91
N TRP A 114 7.26 -17.71 -24.07
CA TRP A 114 7.85 -16.41 -23.78
C TRP A 114 9.16 -16.25 -24.54
N LYS A 115 9.52 -15.01 -24.88
CA LYS A 115 10.81 -14.69 -25.48
C LYS A 115 11.96 -15.14 -24.58
N SER A 116 13.03 -15.66 -25.20
CA SER A 116 14.22 -16.12 -24.47
C SER A 116 15.22 -14.99 -24.17
N ASP A 117 15.18 -13.92 -24.95
CA ASP A 117 16.09 -12.76 -24.90
C ASP A 117 15.57 -11.63 -24.00
N LEU A 118 14.95 -11.99 -22.87
CA LEU A 118 14.42 -11.01 -21.91
C LEU A 118 15.54 -10.40 -21.06
N PRO A 119 15.44 -9.10 -20.71
CA PRO A 119 16.42 -8.43 -19.86
C PRO A 119 16.46 -9.07 -18.46
N ALA A 120 17.66 -9.21 -17.90
CA ALA A 120 17.83 -9.65 -16.52
C ALA A 120 17.18 -8.65 -15.54
N SER A 121 16.76 -9.15 -14.38
CA SER A 121 16.20 -8.30 -13.32
C SER A 121 16.90 -8.51 -11.97
N SER A 122 17.10 -7.39 -11.26
CA SER A 122 17.52 -7.36 -9.87
C SER A 122 16.26 -7.35 -9.00
N VAL A 123 16.03 -8.44 -8.29
CA VAL A 123 14.94 -8.54 -7.31
C VAL A 123 15.37 -7.85 -6.01
N VAL A 124 14.59 -6.88 -5.56
CA VAL A 124 14.81 -6.10 -4.34
C VAL A 124 13.72 -6.46 -3.34
N ILE A 125 14.13 -7.11 -2.24
CA ILE A 125 13.25 -7.50 -1.14
C ILE A 125 13.70 -6.75 0.11
N THR A 126 12.81 -5.95 0.67
CA THR A 126 13.05 -5.24 1.92
C THR A 126 12.26 -5.92 3.04
N PHE A 127 12.88 -6.07 4.21
CA PHE A 127 12.24 -6.70 5.35
C PHE A 127 12.62 -6.01 6.66
N HIS A 128 11.76 -6.15 7.66
CA HIS A 128 12.02 -5.68 9.02
C HIS A 128 11.34 -6.64 10.00
N ASN A 129 12.12 -7.37 10.78
CA ASN A 129 11.66 -8.36 11.77
C ASN A 129 10.71 -9.43 11.20
N GLU A 130 10.91 -9.86 9.95
CA GLU A 130 10.11 -10.91 9.33
C GLU A 130 10.53 -12.32 9.76
N VAL A 131 9.66 -13.30 9.50
CA VAL A 131 10.00 -14.72 9.67
C VAL A 131 11.10 -15.11 8.70
N THR A 132 11.87 -16.07 9.17
CA THR A 132 13.16 -16.55 8.70
C THR A 132 13.05 -17.36 7.38
N ALA A 133 12.15 -16.96 6.48
CA ALA A 133 12.00 -17.55 5.15
C ALA A 133 11.50 -16.50 4.16
N VAL A 134 12.39 -15.77 3.47
CA VAL A 134 12.18 -15.31 2.08
C VAL A 134 13.51 -15.11 1.36
N CYS A 135 13.56 -15.70 0.16
CA CYS A 135 14.70 -15.89 -0.72
C CYS A 135 14.86 -14.73 -1.73
N LEU A 136 16.11 -14.37 -2.04
CA LEU A 136 16.46 -13.51 -3.17
C LEU A 136 16.75 -14.40 -4.39
N ILE A 137 15.86 -14.41 -5.39
CA ILE A 137 16.15 -15.01 -6.70
C ILE A 137 16.64 -13.87 -7.61
N SER A 138 17.91 -13.89 -8.01
CA SER A 138 18.34 -13.12 -9.19
C SER A 138 18.69 -14.08 -10.33
N LYS A 139 18.20 -13.80 -11.54
CA LYS A 139 18.81 -14.33 -12.76
C LYS A 139 19.98 -13.41 -13.12
N PHE A 140 21.21 -13.91 -12.91
CA PHE A 140 22.52 -13.39 -13.38
C PHE A 140 22.97 -11.96 -12.98
N SER A 141 24.12 -11.86 -12.29
CA SER A 141 25.36 -11.22 -12.81
C SER A 141 26.52 -11.36 -11.80
N PRO A 142 27.75 -11.72 -12.22
CA PRO A 142 28.92 -11.79 -11.36
C PRO A 142 29.62 -10.43 -11.35
N ASN A 143 29.67 -9.75 -10.19
CA ASN A 143 30.76 -8.81 -9.92
C ASN A 143 30.90 -8.60 -8.42
N SER A 144 32.11 -8.88 -7.94
CA SER A 144 32.55 -8.78 -6.55
C SER A 144 32.91 -7.33 -6.21
N LEU A 145 32.17 -6.76 -5.25
CA LEU A 145 32.60 -5.60 -4.46
C LEU A 145 32.60 -6.01 -2.98
N PRO A 146 33.46 -5.40 -2.15
CA PRO A 146 33.87 -5.97 -0.87
C PRO A 146 32.71 -6.06 0.12
N SER A 147 32.57 -7.26 0.67
CA SER A 147 31.64 -7.64 1.71
C SER A 147 32.00 -7.00 3.05
N SER A 148 31.13 -6.14 3.57
CA SER A 148 31.08 -5.81 4.99
C SER A 148 29.64 -6.03 5.46
N ILE A 149 29.41 -7.03 6.33
CA ILE A 149 28.29 -7.11 7.29
C ILE A 149 28.59 -8.28 8.27
N GLN A 150 28.66 -7.96 9.56
CA GLN A 150 28.49 -8.92 10.67
C GLN A 150 27.27 -8.48 11.50
N SER A 151 26.16 -9.21 11.36
CA SER A 151 25.11 -9.41 12.37
C SER A 151 24.28 -10.63 11.98
N GLU A 152 23.82 -11.43 12.94
CA GLU A 152 23.22 -12.77 12.74
C GLU A 152 21.93 -12.78 11.88
N ASP A 153 21.12 -11.71 11.91
CA ASP A 153 19.88 -11.59 11.13
C ASP A 153 20.16 -11.35 9.62
N GLY A 154 20.30 -12.43 8.86
CA GLY A 154 20.41 -12.43 7.39
C GLY A 154 21.79 -12.80 6.85
N ALA A 155 22.82 -12.91 7.70
CA ALA A 155 24.15 -13.36 7.28
C ALA A 155 24.11 -14.77 6.66
N LEU A 156 23.24 -15.64 7.18
CA LEU A 156 23.02 -16.99 6.63
C LEU A 156 22.38 -16.96 5.25
N LEU A 157 21.35 -16.13 5.04
CA LEU A 157 20.76 -15.92 3.71
C LEU A 157 21.79 -15.38 2.72
N GLY A 158 22.71 -14.54 3.19
CA GLY A 158 23.84 -14.04 2.42
C GLY A 158 24.79 -15.14 1.92
N LYS A 159 24.68 -16.39 2.39
CA LYS A 159 25.43 -17.52 1.84
C LYS A 159 24.75 -18.15 0.63
N ILE A 160 23.46 -17.94 0.42
CA ILE A 160 22.75 -18.48 -0.74
C ILE A 160 23.29 -17.83 -2.02
N GLU A 161 23.40 -18.62 -3.10
CA GLU A 161 23.85 -18.16 -4.40
C GLU A 161 23.04 -16.95 -4.87
N LYS A 162 23.74 -15.98 -5.48
CA LYS A 162 23.15 -14.76 -6.06
C LYS A 162 22.40 -13.85 -5.07
N VAL A 163 22.39 -14.17 -3.78
CA VAL A 163 21.85 -13.35 -2.70
C VAL A 163 22.90 -12.33 -2.24
N ARG A 164 22.49 -11.07 -2.12
CA ARG A 164 23.28 -10.00 -1.50
C ARG A 164 22.43 -9.29 -0.45
N VAL A 165 22.95 -9.19 0.76
CA VAL A 165 22.27 -8.56 1.90
C VAL A 165 22.85 -7.18 2.12
N LEU A 166 21.99 -6.18 2.25
CA LEU A 166 22.35 -4.80 2.58
C LEU A 166 21.63 -4.39 3.86
N ARG A 167 22.37 -4.23 4.95
CA ARG A 167 21.80 -3.84 6.24
C ARG A 167 21.80 -2.31 6.38
N ASN A 168 20.66 -1.73 6.73
CA ASN A 168 20.58 -0.32 7.17
C ASN A 168 21.06 -0.20 8.62
N ASP A 169 21.87 0.81 8.91
CA ASP A 169 22.41 1.06 10.25
C ASP A 169 21.33 1.54 11.24
N ARG A 170 20.20 2.03 10.70
CA ARG A 170 19.00 2.44 11.44
C ARG A 170 17.75 2.09 10.65
N ARG A 171 16.58 2.20 11.29
CA ARG A 171 15.30 1.92 10.64
C ARG A 171 14.92 3.03 9.67
N GLU A 172 15.05 2.74 8.37
CA GLU A 172 14.78 3.69 7.30
C GLU A 172 13.36 3.58 6.71
N GLY A 173 12.65 2.47 6.94
CA GLY A 173 11.34 2.23 6.33
C GLY A 173 11.41 1.70 4.89
N LEU A 174 10.25 1.34 4.34
CA LEU A 174 10.10 0.62 3.08
C LEU A 174 10.68 1.41 1.90
N MET A 175 10.26 2.67 1.73
CA MET A 175 10.60 3.50 0.57
C MET A 175 12.10 3.72 0.45
N ARG A 176 12.75 4.21 1.52
CA ARG A 176 14.20 4.45 1.55
C ARG A 176 15.03 3.17 1.38
N SER A 177 14.55 2.06 1.94
CA SER A 177 15.20 0.75 1.79
C SER A 177 15.11 0.22 0.36
N ARG A 178 13.95 0.39 -0.31
CA ARG A 178 13.76 0.03 -1.72
C ARG A 178 14.67 0.86 -2.62
N VAL A 179 14.79 2.17 -2.35
CA VAL A 179 15.71 3.04 -3.08
C VAL A 179 17.17 2.60 -2.90
N ARG A 180 17.60 2.29 -1.68
CA ARG A 180 18.95 1.75 -1.45
C ARG A 180 19.20 0.44 -2.23
N GLY A 181 18.20 -0.44 -2.27
CA GLY A 181 18.26 -1.68 -3.06
C GLY A 181 18.36 -1.41 -4.56
N ALA A 182 17.57 -0.48 -5.08
CA ALA A 182 17.58 -0.05 -6.48
C ALA A 182 18.93 0.59 -6.87
N ASP A 183 19.51 1.42 -6.00
CA ASP A 183 20.80 2.07 -6.25
C ASP A 183 21.94 1.04 -6.34
N ALA A 184 21.86 -0.02 -5.54
CA ALA A 184 22.82 -1.11 -5.58
C ALA A 184 22.57 -2.11 -6.72
N ALA A 185 21.39 -2.10 -7.34
CA ALA A 185 21.01 -3.05 -8.38
C ALA A 185 21.89 -2.89 -9.63
N THR A 186 22.28 -4.01 -10.24
CA THR A 186 23.16 -4.02 -11.43
C THR A 186 22.42 -4.36 -12.72
N ALA A 187 21.23 -4.95 -12.61
CA ALA A 187 20.44 -5.32 -13.78
C ALA A 187 19.66 -4.11 -14.34
N PRO A 188 19.29 -4.13 -15.63
CA PRO A 188 18.51 -3.05 -16.26
C PRO A 188 17.06 -2.97 -15.77
N VAL A 189 16.50 -4.06 -15.21
CA VAL A 189 15.12 -4.10 -14.71
C VAL A 189 15.08 -4.34 -13.20
N LEU A 190 14.26 -3.58 -12.48
CA LEU A 190 14.01 -3.75 -11.05
C LEU A 190 12.74 -4.57 -10.84
N THR A 191 12.79 -5.53 -9.92
CA THR A 191 11.61 -6.24 -9.43
C THR A 191 11.53 -6.05 -7.93
N PHE A 192 10.44 -5.48 -7.43
CA PHE A 192 10.19 -5.35 -6.00
C PHE A 192 9.21 -6.44 -5.56
N LEU A 193 9.55 -7.14 -4.48
CA LEU A 193 8.68 -8.08 -3.81
C LEU A 193 8.69 -7.81 -2.31
N ASP A 194 7.56 -8.02 -1.67
CA ASP A 194 7.50 -8.09 -0.22
C ASP A 194 8.12 -9.41 0.28
N SER A 195 8.46 -9.42 1.55
CA SER A 195 9.27 -10.46 2.20
C SER A 195 8.44 -11.65 2.70
N HIS A 196 7.27 -11.88 2.13
CA HIS A 196 6.33 -12.94 2.51
C HIS A 196 5.46 -13.29 1.30
N CYS A 197 6.16 -13.60 0.22
CA CYS A 197 5.60 -13.90 -1.09
C CYS A 197 6.08 -15.26 -1.60
N GLU A 198 5.23 -15.93 -2.37
CA GLU A 198 5.55 -17.19 -3.06
C GLU A 198 5.27 -17.03 -4.55
N CYS A 199 6.33 -17.10 -5.36
CA CYS A 199 6.22 -16.93 -6.80
C CYS A 199 5.74 -18.21 -7.47
N ASN A 200 4.78 -18.11 -8.39
CA ASN A 200 4.22 -19.25 -9.12
C ASN A 200 4.99 -19.54 -10.43
N ASP A 201 4.57 -20.56 -11.17
CA ASP A 201 5.18 -20.98 -12.43
C ASP A 201 5.23 -19.86 -13.48
N HIS A 202 6.41 -19.65 -14.08
CA HIS A 202 6.66 -18.62 -15.11
C HIS A 202 6.11 -17.23 -14.74
N TRP A 203 6.22 -16.84 -13.47
CA TRP A 203 5.72 -15.54 -13.01
C TRP A 203 6.48 -14.35 -13.59
N LEU A 204 7.78 -14.49 -13.91
CA LEU A 204 8.65 -13.35 -14.19
C LEU A 204 8.69 -12.98 -15.67
N GLU A 205 8.73 -13.97 -16.57
CA GLU A 205 8.79 -13.77 -18.02
C GLU A 205 7.65 -12.89 -18.57
N PRO A 206 6.37 -13.06 -18.15
CA PRO A 206 5.29 -12.18 -18.57
C PRO A 206 5.49 -10.72 -18.17
N LEU A 207 6.13 -10.46 -17.03
CA LEU A 207 6.37 -9.10 -16.55
C LEU A 207 7.52 -8.44 -17.32
N LEU A 208 8.63 -9.19 -17.50
CA LEU A 208 9.80 -8.71 -18.24
C LEU A 208 9.48 -8.44 -19.71
N GLU A 209 8.65 -9.25 -20.35
CA GLU A 209 8.24 -9.05 -21.74
C GLU A 209 7.55 -7.68 -21.91
N ARG A 210 6.70 -7.28 -20.97
CA ARG A 210 5.99 -5.99 -21.04
C ARG A 210 6.91 -4.79 -20.89
N VAL A 211 7.86 -4.86 -19.96
CA VAL A 211 8.84 -3.80 -19.71
C VAL A 211 9.87 -3.71 -20.83
N ALA A 212 10.27 -4.84 -21.42
CA ALA A 212 11.15 -4.88 -22.57
C ALA A 212 10.53 -4.26 -23.82
N GLU A 213 9.22 -4.44 -24.02
CA GLU A 213 8.48 -3.80 -25.12
C GLU A 213 8.34 -2.28 -24.95
N ASP A 214 8.21 -1.81 -23.71
CA ASP A 214 8.02 -0.40 -23.39
C ASP A 214 8.46 -0.13 -21.95
N LYS A 215 9.59 0.58 -21.81
CA LYS A 215 10.20 0.91 -20.53
C LYS A 215 9.31 1.75 -19.62
N THR A 216 8.29 2.42 -20.16
CA THR A 216 7.38 3.29 -19.40
C THR A 216 6.24 2.52 -18.72
N ARG A 217 6.14 1.20 -18.96
CA ARG A 217 5.18 0.32 -18.30
C ARG A 217 5.73 -0.14 -16.96
N VAL A 218 4.93 0.05 -15.92
CA VAL A 218 5.16 -0.55 -14.60
C VAL A 218 4.14 -1.66 -14.42
N VAL A 219 4.62 -2.89 -14.25
CA VAL A 219 3.76 -4.07 -14.33
C VAL A 219 3.76 -4.84 -13.01
N SER A 220 2.63 -5.45 -12.68
CA SER A 220 2.42 -6.20 -11.45
C SER A 220 1.79 -7.57 -11.75
N PRO A 221 2.07 -8.60 -10.93
CA PRO A 221 1.38 -9.87 -11.03
C PRO A 221 -0.07 -9.75 -10.54
N ILE A 222 -0.92 -10.72 -10.86
CA ILE A 222 -2.06 -11.00 -9.99
C ILE A 222 -1.51 -11.52 -8.65
N ILE A 223 -1.94 -10.88 -7.58
CA ILE A 223 -1.50 -11.20 -6.21
C ILE A 223 -2.45 -12.24 -5.64
N ASP A 224 -2.00 -13.48 -5.59
CA ASP A 224 -2.74 -14.59 -4.97
C ASP A 224 -2.68 -14.49 -3.44
N VAL A 225 -3.61 -15.17 -2.77
CA VAL A 225 -3.75 -15.09 -1.31
C VAL A 225 -3.04 -16.28 -0.67
N ILE A 226 -2.06 -16.00 0.19
CA ILE A 226 -1.56 -16.97 1.16
C ILE A 226 -2.30 -16.68 2.47
N ASN A 227 -3.13 -17.62 2.91
CA ASN A 227 -3.94 -17.45 4.10
C ASN A 227 -3.06 -17.28 5.35
N MET A 228 -3.31 -16.24 6.14
CA MET A 228 -2.47 -15.90 7.31
C MET A 228 -2.55 -16.90 8.47
N ASP A 229 -3.56 -17.77 8.51
CA ASP A 229 -3.81 -18.71 9.59
C ASP A 229 -3.28 -20.10 9.30
N ASN A 230 -3.40 -20.57 8.06
CA ASN A 230 -3.06 -21.94 7.64
C ASN A 230 -2.10 -22.03 6.45
N PHE A 231 -1.68 -20.88 5.90
CA PHE A 231 -0.75 -20.78 4.77
C PHE A 231 -1.19 -21.48 3.48
N GLN A 232 -2.48 -21.79 3.31
CA GLN A 232 -2.98 -22.27 2.02
C GLN A 232 -2.83 -21.19 0.95
N TYR A 233 -2.32 -21.59 -0.21
CA TYR A 233 -2.19 -20.74 -1.39
C TYR A 233 -3.48 -20.82 -2.23
N VAL A 234 -4.16 -19.68 -2.40
CA VAL A 234 -5.46 -19.58 -3.07
C VAL A 234 -5.39 -18.54 -4.18
N GLY A 235 -5.85 -18.93 -5.38
CA GLY A 235 -5.88 -18.04 -6.54
C GLY A 235 -6.82 -16.84 -6.33
N ALA A 236 -6.33 -15.63 -6.63
CA ALA A 236 -7.15 -14.44 -6.65
C ALA A 236 -7.95 -14.31 -7.96
N SER A 237 -9.04 -13.55 -7.91
CA SER A 237 -9.86 -13.24 -9.08
C SER A 237 -9.09 -12.39 -10.09
N ALA A 238 -9.21 -12.73 -11.37
CA ALA A 238 -8.64 -11.97 -12.49
C ALA A 238 -9.50 -10.78 -12.94
N ASP A 239 -10.67 -10.60 -12.34
CA ASP A 239 -11.62 -9.51 -12.62
C ASP A 239 -11.44 -8.30 -11.70
N LEU A 240 -10.28 -8.22 -11.03
CA LEU A 240 -9.96 -7.14 -10.10
C LEU A 240 -8.93 -6.17 -10.70
N LYS A 241 -9.09 -4.89 -10.38
CA LYS A 241 -8.09 -3.84 -10.59
C LYS A 241 -7.84 -3.09 -9.28
N GLY A 242 -6.70 -2.44 -9.15
CA GLY A 242 -6.39 -1.64 -7.97
C GLY A 242 -7.02 -0.25 -8.07
N GLY A 243 -7.66 0.18 -6.98
CA GLY A 243 -8.33 1.46 -6.87
C GLY A 243 -8.26 2.02 -5.45
N PHE A 244 -8.92 3.14 -5.23
CA PHE A 244 -9.02 3.82 -3.93
C PHE A 244 -10.32 4.59 -3.82
N ASP A 245 -10.72 4.87 -2.58
CA ASP A 245 -11.72 5.88 -2.27
C ASP A 245 -11.04 7.18 -1.80
N TRP A 246 -11.81 8.25 -1.59
CA TRP A 246 -11.26 9.55 -1.20
C TRP A 246 -10.53 9.57 0.15
N ASN A 247 -10.62 8.52 0.98
CA ASN A 247 -9.75 8.34 2.14
C ASN A 247 -8.29 7.97 1.78
N LEU A 248 -8.02 7.75 0.49
CA LEU A 248 -6.74 7.36 -0.10
C LEU A 248 -6.20 6.05 0.48
N VAL A 249 -7.08 5.11 0.79
CA VAL A 249 -6.69 3.74 1.14
C VAL A 249 -6.87 2.86 -0.10
N PHE A 250 -5.87 2.02 -0.37
CA PHE A 250 -5.93 1.04 -1.45
C PHE A 250 -7.09 0.07 -1.25
N LYS A 251 -7.82 -0.21 -2.33
CA LYS A 251 -8.82 -1.27 -2.41
C LYS A 251 -8.73 -2.00 -3.75
N TRP A 252 -9.38 -3.15 -3.80
CA TRP A 252 -9.61 -3.88 -5.03
C TRP A 252 -10.99 -3.54 -5.57
N ASP A 253 -11.06 -3.01 -6.78
CA ASP A 253 -12.32 -2.78 -7.48
C ASP A 253 -12.60 -3.93 -8.44
N TYR A 254 -13.86 -4.35 -8.46
CA TYR A 254 -14.35 -5.22 -9.53
C TYR A 254 -14.42 -4.44 -10.84
N MET A 255 -13.97 -5.07 -11.92
CA MET A 255 -14.14 -4.55 -13.26
C MET A 255 -15.62 -4.34 -13.59
N THR A 256 -15.91 -3.29 -14.34
CA THR A 256 -17.25 -3.03 -14.87
C THR A 256 -17.68 -4.15 -15.83
N LEU A 257 -18.97 -4.26 -16.10
CA LEU A 257 -19.48 -5.24 -17.07
C LEU A 257 -18.84 -5.07 -18.45
N ASP A 258 -18.64 -3.84 -18.91
CA ASP A 258 -18.02 -3.56 -20.21
C ASP A 258 -16.53 -3.93 -20.24
N GLN A 259 -15.80 -3.68 -19.14
CA GLN A 259 -14.41 -4.11 -19.01
C GLN A 259 -14.27 -5.63 -19.06
N ARG A 260 -15.17 -6.37 -18.37
CA ARG A 260 -15.18 -7.84 -18.42
C ARG A 260 -15.55 -8.36 -19.80
N ARG A 261 -16.56 -7.78 -20.46
CA ARG A 261 -16.96 -8.14 -21.84
C ARG A 261 -15.82 -7.92 -22.83
N ALA A 262 -15.13 -6.78 -22.77
CA ALA A 262 -13.99 -6.47 -23.65
C ALA A 262 -12.84 -7.48 -23.51
N ARG A 263 -12.73 -8.15 -22.36
CA ARG A 263 -11.68 -9.15 -22.08
C ARG A 263 -12.06 -10.57 -22.44
N GLN A 264 -13.32 -10.85 -22.79
CA GLN A 264 -13.77 -12.21 -23.12
C GLN A 264 -12.98 -12.83 -24.29
N GLY A 265 -12.61 -12.02 -25.29
CA GLY A 265 -11.81 -12.49 -26.43
C GLY A 265 -10.34 -12.80 -26.08
N ASN A 266 -9.81 -12.21 -25.01
CA ASN A 266 -8.45 -12.48 -24.53
C ASN A 266 -8.36 -12.28 -23.00
N PRO A 267 -8.69 -13.31 -22.21
CA PRO A 267 -8.75 -13.21 -20.75
C PRO A 267 -7.36 -13.02 -20.11
N ILE A 268 -6.28 -13.26 -20.85
CA ILE A 268 -4.90 -13.12 -20.38
C ILE A 268 -4.26 -11.80 -20.81
N ALA A 269 -5.01 -10.90 -21.48
CA ALA A 269 -4.52 -9.59 -21.85
C ALA A 269 -4.13 -8.76 -20.60
N PRO A 270 -3.09 -7.91 -20.69
CA PRO A 270 -2.75 -6.95 -19.64
C PRO A 270 -3.94 -6.09 -19.24
N ILE A 271 -4.09 -5.84 -17.94
CA ILE A 271 -5.16 -5.02 -17.36
C ILE A 271 -4.55 -3.68 -16.96
N LYS A 272 -4.99 -2.58 -17.57
CA LYS A 272 -4.62 -1.25 -17.07
C LYS A 272 -5.25 -1.01 -15.70
N THR A 273 -4.44 -0.62 -14.71
CA THR A 273 -4.91 -0.40 -13.34
C THR A 273 -4.68 1.04 -12.89
N PRO A 274 -5.67 1.73 -12.29
CA PRO A 274 -5.48 3.07 -11.74
C PRO A 274 -4.37 3.14 -10.70
N MET A 275 -4.26 2.12 -9.88
CA MET A 275 -3.29 2.02 -8.80
C MET A 275 -2.76 0.59 -8.66
N ILE A 276 -1.50 0.44 -8.26
CA ILE A 276 -0.93 -0.84 -7.82
C ILE A 276 -1.00 -0.98 -6.30
N ALA A 277 -1.04 -2.21 -5.79
CA ALA A 277 -0.95 -2.46 -4.35
C ALA A 277 0.36 -1.91 -3.75
N GLY A 278 1.45 -1.92 -4.54
CA GLY A 278 2.74 -1.33 -4.20
C GLY A 278 3.79 -2.33 -3.70
N GLY A 279 3.36 -3.47 -3.14
CA GLY A 279 4.24 -4.54 -2.64
C GLY A 279 5.04 -5.26 -3.74
N LEU A 280 4.40 -5.46 -4.90
CA LEU A 280 4.87 -6.35 -5.95
C LEU A 280 4.76 -5.68 -7.32
N PHE A 281 5.88 -5.31 -7.93
CA PHE A 281 5.91 -4.76 -9.28
C PHE A 281 7.29 -4.83 -9.93
N VAL A 282 7.32 -4.70 -11.25
CA VAL A 282 8.50 -4.69 -12.10
C VAL A 282 8.55 -3.39 -12.88
N MET A 283 9.73 -2.78 -12.96
CA MET A 283 9.95 -1.48 -13.58
C MET A 283 11.35 -1.40 -14.18
N ASP A 284 11.50 -0.75 -15.34
CA ASP A 284 12.81 -0.43 -15.89
C ASP A 284 13.59 0.47 -14.91
N LYS A 285 14.87 0.14 -14.66
CA LYS A 285 15.70 0.83 -13.67
C LYS A 285 15.94 2.28 -14.06
N GLU A 286 16.23 2.53 -15.33
CA GLU A 286 16.50 3.88 -15.85
C GLU A 286 15.24 4.73 -15.73
N TYR A 287 14.07 4.15 -16.08
CA TYR A 287 12.78 4.83 -15.92
C TYR A 287 12.45 5.11 -14.44
N PHE A 288 12.74 4.19 -13.51
CA PHE A 288 12.60 4.41 -12.07
C PHE A 288 13.45 5.59 -11.58
N GLU A 289 14.69 5.71 -12.06
CA GLU A 289 15.60 6.80 -11.73
C GLU A 289 15.14 8.13 -12.33
N GLN A 290 14.76 8.15 -13.62
CA GLN A 290 14.28 9.33 -14.33
C GLN A 290 13.00 9.90 -13.71
N LEU A 291 12.05 9.02 -13.35
CA LEU A 291 10.83 9.42 -12.64
C LEU A 291 11.09 9.84 -11.20
N GLY A 292 12.32 9.72 -10.68
CA GLY A 292 12.66 10.25 -9.37
C GLY A 292 12.51 9.30 -8.20
N LYS A 293 12.62 7.99 -8.45
CA LYS A 293 12.63 6.92 -7.45
C LYS A 293 11.39 6.98 -6.55
N TYR A 294 11.55 6.87 -5.23
CA TYR A 294 10.50 7.17 -4.25
C TYR A 294 10.78 8.51 -3.55
N ASP A 295 9.74 9.11 -2.98
CA ASP A 295 9.88 10.23 -2.06
C ASP A 295 10.61 9.80 -0.77
N MET A 296 11.89 10.19 -0.65
CA MET A 296 12.76 9.80 0.45
C MET A 296 12.34 10.35 1.81
N MET A 297 11.41 11.31 1.86
CA MET A 297 10.88 11.85 3.12
C MET A 297 9.60 11.14 3.59
N MET A 298 9.12 10.13 2.86
CA MET A 298 8.11 9.21 3.36
C MET A 298 8.70 8.26 4.40
N ASP A 299 7.92 7.95 5.44
CA ASP A 299 8.40 7.21 6.60
C ASP A 299 7.71 5.85 6.75
N VAL A 300 8.50 4.84 7.11
CA VAL A 300 8.07 3.48 7.48
C VAL A 300 7.28 2.73 6.41
N TRP A 301 5.99 3.03 6.25
CA TRP A 301 5.06 2.30 5.38
C TRP A 301 3.83 3.16 5.05
N GLY A 302 3.28 2.97 3.85
CA GLY A 302 1.99 3.50 3.43
C GLY A 302 2.12 4.81 2.64
N GLY A 303 1.27 4.95 1.62
CA GLY A 303 1.17 6.13 0.76
C GLY A 303 2.15 6.16 -0.42
N GLU A 304 3.17 5.30 -0.43
CA GLU A 304 4.14 5.22 -1.53
C GLU A 304 3.53 4.63 -2.79
N ASN A 305 2.58 3.69 -2.64
CA ASN A 305 1.83 3.08 -3.73
C ASN A 305 0.92 4.10 -4.44
N LEU A 306 0.28 5.01 -3.70
CA LEU A 306 -0.45 6.15 -4.26
C LEU A 306 0.48 7.07 -5.05
N GLU A 307 1.58 7.50 -4.42
CA GLU A 307 2.51 8.47 -5.00
C GLU A 307 3.10 7.99 -6.31
N ILE A 308 3.63 6.76 -6.35
CA ILE A 308 4.21 6.21 -7.58
C ILE A 308 3.13 5.96 -8.64
N SER A 309 1.92 5.54 -8.25
CA SER A 309 0.84 5.28 -9.21
C SER A 309 0.38 6.56 -9.90
N PHE A 310 0.17 7.62 -9.11
CA PHE A 310 -0.19 8.94 -9.61
C PHE A 310 0.90 9.51 -10.51
N ARG A 311 2.16 9.41 -10.07
CA ARG A 311 3.31 9.90 -10.82
C ARG A 311 3.47 9.20 -12.16
N VAL A 312 3.47 7.87 -12.18
CA VAL A 312 3.67 7.10 -13.43
C VAL A 312 2.60 7.48 -14.45
N TRP A 313 1.31 7.47 -14.07
CA TRP A 313 0.23 7.83 -14.99
C TRP A 313 0.28 9.29 -15.45
N GLN A 314 0.41 10.24 -14.52
CA GLN A 314 0.41 11.67 -14.86
C GLN A 314 1.64 12.07 -15.67
N CYS A 315 2.78 11.42 -15.48
CA CYS A 315 4.03 11.73 -16.16
C CYS A 315 4.30 10.84 -17.39
N GLY A 316 3.25 10.21 -17.95
CA GLY A 316 3.28 9.61 -19.29
C GLY A 316 3.52 8.10 -19.37
N GLY A 317 3.70 7.40 -18.25
CA GLY A 317 3.77 5.95 -18.20
C GLY A 317 2.40 5.28 -18.02
N SER A 318 2.42 3.99 -17.70
CA SER A 318 1.20 3.23 -17.40
C SER A 318 1.43 2.13 -16.38
N LEU A 319 0.36 1.74 -15.68
CA LEU A 319 0.36 0.63 -14.74
C LEU A 319 -0.46 -0.54 -15.28
N GLU A 320 0.10 -1.75 -15.24
CA GLU A 320 -0.58 -2.96 -15.72
C GLU A 320 -0.57 -4.08 -14.66
N ILE A 321 -1.67 -4.84 -14.59
CA ILE A 321 -1.73 -6.16 -13.93
C ILE A 321 -1.68 -7.22 -15.02
N ILE A 322 -0.75 -8.17 -14.91
CA ILE A 322 -0.47 -9.18 -15.93
C ILE A 322 -1.05 -10.54 -15.49
N PRO A 323 -2.15 -11.03 -16.08
CA PRO A 323 -2.85 -12.22 -15.56
C PRO A 323 -2.04 -13.52 -15.56
N CYS A 324 -1.08 -13.65 -16.49
CA CYS A 324 -0.21 -14.83 -16.54
C CYS A 324 0.89 -14.83 -15.49
N SER A 325 1.13 -13.70 -14.82
CA SER A 325 2.07 -13.61 -13.71
C SER A 325 1.30 -13.73 -12.40
N ARG A 326 1.65 -14.74 -11.60
CA ARG A 326 1.00 -15.06 -10.32
C ARG A 326 2.04 -15.07 -9.21
N VAL A 327 1.79 -14.30 -8.15
CA VAL A 327 2.62 -14.31 -6.94
C VAL A 327 1.71 -14.29 -5.72
N GLY A 328 1.84 -15.28 -4.85
CA GLY A 328 1.11 -15.34 -3.60
C GLY A 328 1.69 -14.37 -2.59
N HIS A 329 0.84 -13.77 -1.76
CA HIS A 329 1.21 -12.84 -0.71
C HIS A 329 0.42 -13.14 0.57
N VAL A 330 1.08 -13.07 1.73
CA VAL A 330 0.42 -13.21 3.04
C VAL A 330 -0.29 -11.91 3.40
N PHE A 331 -1.60 -11.83 3.15
CA PHE A 331 -2.43 -10.69 3.56
C PHE A 331 -2.68 -10.71 5.07
N ARG A 332 -2.36 -9.61 5.75
CA ARG A 332 -2.49 -9.48 7.21
C ARG A 332 -3.54 -8.43 7.54
N LYS A 333 -4.23 -8.60 8.68
CA LYS A 333 -5.19 -7.61 9.20
C LYS A 333 -4.52 -6.44 9.93
N GLN A 334 -3.28 -6.62 10.40
CA GLN A 334 -2.55 -5.65 11.20
C GLN A 334 -1.05 -5.69 10.87
N HIS A 335 -0.37 -4.54 11.01
CA HIS A 335 1.08 -4.47 10.87
C HIS A 335 1.78 -4.98 12.14
N PRO A 336 2.81 -5.84 12.05
CA PRO A 336 3.56 -6.32 13.22
C PRO A 336 4.56 -5.33 13.80
N TYR A 337 4.94 -4.30 13.05
CA TYR A 337 6.04 -3.41 13.39
C TYR A 337 5.57 -2.07 13.95
N THR A 338 6.46 -1.42 14.71
CA THR A 338 6.16 -0.16 15.39
C THR A 338 6.07 1.00 14.41
N PHE A 339 5.34 2.06 14.75
CA PHE A 339 5.31 3.30 13.98
C PHE A 339 5.65 4.46 14.92
N PRO A 340 6.77 5.17 14.73
CA PRO A 340 7.07 6.36 15.52
C PRO A 340 5.95 7.39 15.36
N GLY A 341 5.24 7.72 16.44
CA GLY A 341 4.07 8.62 16.40
C GLY A 341 2.73 7.97 16.02
N GLY A 342 2.68 6.63 15.90
CA GLY A 342 1.47 5.87 15.58
C GLY A 342 1.24 5.67 14.07
N SER A 343 0.65 4.53 13.70
CA SER A 343 0.44 4.15 12.29
C SER A 343 -0.45 5.15 11.55
N GLY A 344 -1.51 5.64 12.19
CA GLY A 344 -2.41 6.64 11.61
C GLY A 344 -1.72 7.96 11.26
N THR A 345 -0.86 8.48 12.14
CA THR A 345 -0.12 9.73 11.90
C THR A 345 0.91 9.57 10.78
N VAL A 346 1.66 8.46 10.76
CA VAL A 346 2.65 8.17 9.71
C VAL A 346 1.96 7.99 8.36
N PHE A 347 0.89 7.21 8.33
CA PHE A 347 0.09 7.00 7.12
C PHE A 347 -0.49 8.33 6.60
N ALA A 348 -1.08 9.15 7.47
CA ALA A 348 -1.59 10.47 7.11
C ALA A 348 -0.48 11.39 6.59
N ARG A 349 0.70 11.41 7.22
CA ARG A 349 1.87 12.17 6.76
C ARG A 349 2.26 11.78 5.33
N ASN A 350 2.49 10.49 5.06
CA ASN A 350 2.91 10.04 3.73
C ASN A 350 1.83 10.30 2.68
N THR A 351 0.57 10.02 3.02
CA THR A 351 -0.59 10.25 2.16
C THR A 351 -0.75 11.73 1.83
N ARG A 352 -0.52 12.64 2.79
CA ARG A 352 -0.49 14.09 2.53
C ARG A 352 0.61 14.49 1.57
N ARG A 353 1.82 13.92 1.69
CA ARG A 353 2.91 14.20 0.75
C ARG A 353 2.51 13.82 -0.69
N ALA A 354 1.82 12.69 -0.86
CA ALA A 354 1.28 12.29 -2.16
C ALA A 354 0.17 13.26 -2.63
N ALA A 355 -0.82 13.54 -1.78
CA ALA A 355 -1.96 14.38 -2.12
C ALA A 355 -1.57 15.83 -2.48
N GLU A 356 -0.69 16.45 -1.68
CA GLU A 356 -0.25 17.83 -1.87
C GLU A 356 0.58 18.04 -3.15
N VAL A 357 1.26 16.99 -3.63
CA VAL A 357 2.06 17.05 -4.87
C VAL A 357 1.21 16.69 -6.09
N TRP A 358 0.38 15.66 -5.98
CA TRP A 358 -0.19 14.99 -7.15
C TRP A 358 -1.67 15.27 -7.39
N MET A 359 -2.46 15.65 -6.38
CA MET A 359 -3.93 15.68 -6.49
C MET A 359 -4.52 17.05 -6.82
N ASP A 360 -3.70 18.10 -6.96
CA ASP A 360 -4.15 19.46 -7.23
C ASP A 360 -5.28 19.88 -6.25
N GLU A 361 -6.42 20.40 -6.73
CA GLU A 361 -7.56 20.78 -5.88
C GLU A 361 -8.36 19.58 -5.32
N TYR A 362 -8.20 18.38 -5.89
CA TYR A 362 -8.93 17.18 -5.45
C TYR A 362 -8.45 16.66 -4.09
N LYS A 363 -7.30 17.13 -3.60
CA LYS A 363 -6.84 16.85 -2.22
C LYS A 363 -7.85 17.31 -1.17
N ASN A 364 -8.70 18.29 -1.48
CA ASN A 364 -9.75 18.74 -0.58
C ASN A 364 -10.77 17.65 -0.27
N PHE A 365 -11.05 16.75 -1.21
CA PHE A 365 -11.90 15.58 -0.96
C PHE A 365 -11.25 14.59 -0.01
N TYR A 366 -9.92 14.41 -0.08
CA TYR A 366 -9.19 13.63 0.91
C TYR A 366 -9.30 14.23 2.31
N TYR A 367 -9.13 15.55 2.43
CA TYR A 367 -9.29 16.21 3.71
C TYR A 367 -10.72 16.21 4.23
N ALA A 368 -11.73 16.16 3.36
CA ALA A 368 -13.12 15.97 3.75
C ALA A 368 -13.40 14.54 4.26
N ALA A 369 -12.76 13.51 3.68
CA ALA A 369 -12.87 12.12 4.12
C ALA A 369 -12.08 11.86 5.42
N VAL A 370 -10.91 12.50 5.55
CA VAL A 370 -9.99 12.32 6.68
C VAL A 370 -9.64 13.69 7.29
N PRO A 371 -10.59 14.34 8.01
CA PRO A 371 -10.36 15.68 8.56
C PRO A 371 -9.16 15.79 9.50
N SER A 372 -8.88 14.71 10.24
CA SER A 372 -7.73 14.62 11.15
C SER A 372 -6.38 14.78 10.44
N ALA A 373 -6.30 14.47 9.14
CA ALA A 373 -5.07 14.62 8.38
C ALA A 373 -4.65 16.09 8.21
N ARG A 374 -5.59 17.05 8.18
CA ARG A 374 -5.27 18.49 7.98
C ARG A 374 -4.22 19.02 8.95
N ASN A 375 -4.20 18.49 10.17
CA ASN A 375 -3.33 18.93 11.25
C ASN A 375 -1.99 18.17 11.32
N VAL A 376 -1.74 17.19 10.44
CA VAL A 376 -0.54 16.35 10.48
C VAL A 376 0.61 16.98 9.68
N PRO A 377 1.73 17.38 10.30
CA PRO A 377 2.86 17.96 9.57
C PRO A 377 3.48 16.95 8.60
N TYR A 378 3.66 17.34 7.33
CA TYR A 378 4.15 16.45 6.27
C TYR A 378 5.54 16.83 5.72
N GLY A 379 6.15 17.89 6.25
CA GLY A 379 7.49 18.34 5.86
C GLY A 379 7.54 19.06 4.50
N ASN A 380 8.75 19.35 4.03
CA ASN A 380 8.96 20.04 2.76
C ASN A 380 8.68 19.10 1.56
N ILE A 381 8.00 19.60 0.53
CA ILE A 381 7.65 18.86 -0.71
C ILE A 381 8.17 19.54 -1.99
N GLN A 382 8.99 20.58 -1.85
CA GLN A 382 9.44 21.44 -2.96
C GLN A 382 10.18 20.64 -4.04
N SER A 383 11.05 19.71 -3.64
CA SER A 383 11.78 18.84 -4.57
C SER A 383 10.87 17.89 -5.36
N ARG A 384 9.65 17.61 -4.88
CA ARG A 384 8.63 16.81 -5.59
C ARG A 384 7.80 17.67 -6.53
N LEU A 385 7.45 18.88 -6.10
CA LEU A 385 6.77 19.85 -6.97
C LEU A 385 7.63 20.26 -8.18
N GLU A 386 8.92 20.55 -7.95
CA GLU A 386 9.88 20.86 -9.02
C GLU A 386 10.05 19.70 -10.00
N MET A 387 10.05 18.48 -9.49
CA MET A 387 10.08 17.28 -10.32
C MET A 387 8.81 17.14 -11.17
N LYS A 388 7.62 17.30 -10.59
CA LYS A 388 6.34 17.27 -11.32
C LYS A 388 6.34 18.30 -12.46
N LYS A 389 6.85 19.50 -12.19
CA LYS A 389 7.01 20.56 -13.20
C LYS A 389 8.01 20.18 -14.30
N ARG A 390 9.19 19.68 -13.92
CA ARG A 390 10.26 19.28 -14.86
C ARG A 390 9.83 18.16 -15.80
N LEU A 391 9.06 17.19 -15.29
CA LEU A 391 8.53 16.06 -16.06
C LEU A 391 7.28 16.43 -16.88
N ALA A 392 6.80 17.68 -16.81
CA ALA A 392 5.61 18.17 -17.51
C ALA A 392 4.38 17.26 -17.32
N CYS A 393 4.18 16.79 -16.08
CA CYS A 393 3.11 15.83 -15.80
C CYS A 393 1.73 16.48 -15.95
N LYS A 394 0.77 15.68 -16.41
CA LYS A 394 -0.63 16.04 -16.58
C LYS A 394 -1.31 16.33 -15.24
N PRO A 395 -2.36 17.16 -15.19
CA PRO A 395 -3.09 17.46 -13.95
C PRO A 395 -3.87 16.25 -13.45
N PHE A 396 -4.25 16.25 -12.18
CA PHE A 396 -5.02 15.15 -11.56
C PHE A 396 -6.41 14.98 -12.18
N LYS A 397 -7.01 16.08 -12.68
CA LYS A 397 -8.25 16.00 -13.46
C LYS A 397 -8.13 15.05 -14.65
N TRP A 398 -7.01 15.12 -15.38
CA TRP A 398 -6.75 14.20 -16.50
C TRP A 398 -6.66 12.75 -16.03
N TYR A 399 -6.03 12.50 -14.88
CA TYR A 399 -5.95 11.16 -14.29
C TYR A 399 -7.36 10.60 -13.99
N LEU A 400 -8.23 11.39 -13.37
CA LEU A 400 -9.61 10.96 -13.10
C LEU A 400 -10.39 10.69 -14.40
N GLU A 401 -10.28 11.56 -15.40
CA GLU A 401 -11.04 11.40 -16.65
C GLU A 401 -10.54 10.25 -17.54
N ASN A 402 -9.24 9.94 -17.52
CA ASN A 402 -8.61 9.03 -18.49
C ASN A 402 -8.11 7.72 -17.89
N VAL A 403 -7.83 7.69 -16.59
CA VAL A 403 -7.23 6.55 -15.90
C VAL A 403 -8.21 5.93 -14.92
N TYR A 404 -8.93 6.74 -14.14
CA TYR A 404 -9.86 6.26 -13.12
C TYR A 404 -11.23 6.93 -13.16
N PRO A 405 -11.98 6.81 -14.29
CA PRO A 405 -13.27 7.46 -14.46
C PRO A 405 -14.37 6.88 -13.56
N GLU A 406 -14.14 5.70 -13.00
CA GLU A 406 -15.09 5.08 -12.07
C GLU A 406 -15.04 5.68 -10.66
N LEU A 407 -13.99 6.42 -10.30
CA LEU A 407 -13.95 7.13 -9.03
C LEU A 407 -14.90 8.31 -9.06
N ARG A 408 -16.02 8.19 -8.35
CA ARG A 408 -17.03 9.25 -8.33
C ARG A 408 -16.52 10.49 -7.60
N VAL A 409 -16.48 11.60 -8.33
CA VAL A 409 -16.12 12.92 -7.80
C VAL A 409 -17.39 13.57 -7.23
N PRO A 410 -17.39 14.03 -5.97
CA PRO A 410 -18.51 14.79 -5.43
C PRO A 410 -18.76 16.07 -6.22
N ASP A 411 -20.02 16.46 -6.38
CA ASP A 411 -20.37 17.71 -7.06
C ASP A 411 -20.00 18.92 -6.17
N HIS A 412 -19.69 20.06 -6.78
CA HIS A 412 -19.57 21.34 -6.08
C HIS A 412 -20.88 21.76 -5.37
N GLN A 413 -22.01 21.17 -5.76
CA GLN A 413 -23.29 21.33 -5.09
C GLN A 413 -23.50 20.38 -3.91
N ASP A 414 -22.61 19.43 -3.64
CA ASP A 414 -22.78 18.49 -2.54
C ASP A 414 -22.27 19.10 -1.21
N ILE A 415 -23.06 18.95 -0.15
CA ILE A 415 -22.70 19.25 1.25
C ILE A 415 -21.94 18.07 1.86
N ALA A 416 -22.37 16.85 1.57
CA ALA A 416 -21.76 15.61 2.02
C ALA A 416 -21.91 14.50 0.97
N PHE A 417 -21.03 13.51 0.98
CA PHE A 417 -20.96 12.50 -0.07
C PHE A 417 -20.45 11.13 0.45
N GLY A 418 -20.76 10.08 -0.30
CA GLY A 418 -20.26 8.71 -0.10
C GLY A 418 -21.28 7.84 0.63
N ALA A 419 -20.85 7.03 1.59
CA ALA A 419 -21.77 6.18 2.34
C ALA A 419 -22.36 6.92 3.55
N LEU A 420 -23.63 6.64 3.86
CA LEU A 420 -24.29 7.10 5.07
C LEU A 420 -24.28 5.96 6.10
N GLN A 421 -23.42 6.07 7.10
CA GLN A 421 -23.06 4.99 8.02
C GLN A 421 -23.82 5.05 9.34
N GLN A 422 -24.18 3.88 9.85
CA GLN A 422 -24.68 3.63 11.20
C GLN A 422 -23.99 2.38 11.77
N GLY A 423 -22.96 2.58 12.59
CA GLY A 423 -22.12 1.49 13.09
C GLY A 423 -21.39 0.77 11.95
N GLY A 424 -21.56 -0.56 11.83
CA GLY A 424 -21.03 -1.36 10.72
C GLY A 424 -21.95 -1.42 9.48
N ASN A 425 -23.12 -0.79 9.55
CA ASN A 425 -24.11 -0.80 8.47
C ASN A 425 -24.13 0.53 7.71
N CYS A 426 -24.56 0.47 6.46
CA CYS A 426 -24.70 1.59 5.55
C CYS A 426 -26.14 1.68 5.03
N LEU A 427 -26.62 2.90 4.78
CA LEU A 427 -27.85 3.15 4.03
C LEU A 427 -27.75 2.47 2.66
N ASP A 428 -28.75 1.67 2.32
CA ASP A 428 -28.76 0.83 1.12
C ASP A 428 -30.12 0.93 0.40
N THR A 429 -30.08 1.03 -0.93
CA THR A 429 -31.30 0.99 -1.75
C THR A 429 -31.95 -0.39 -1.78
N LEU A 430 -31.23 -1.44 -1.37
CA LEU A 430 -31.61 -2.85 -1.49
C LEU A 430 -31.87 -3.27 -2.96
N GLY A 431 -31.34 -2.51 -3.92
CA GLY A 431 -31.62 -2.69 -5.35
C GLY A 431 -33.02 -2.21 -5.76
N HIS A 432 -33.74 -1.50 -4.90
CA HIS A 432 -35.03 -0.92 -5.23
C HIS A 432 -34.90 0.37 -6.04
N PHE A 433 -35.94 0.66 -6.83
CA PHE A 433 -36.09 1.86 -7.65
C PHE A 433 -37.17 2.81 -7.06
N ALA A 434 -37.72 3.70 -7.88
CA ALA A 434 -38.80 4.60 -7.48
C ALA A 434 -39.98 3.84 -6.82
N ASP A 435 -40.53 4.44 -5.78
CA ASP A 435 -41.56 3.94 -4.85
C ASP A 435 -41.17 2.72 -3.99
N GLY A 436 -39.93 2.25 -4.12
CA GLY A 436 -39.33 1.26 -3.24
C GLY A 436 -38.87 1.83 -1.90
N VAL A 437 -38.76 0.96 -0.91
CA VAL A 437 -38.23 1.25 0.43
C VAL A 437 -36.71 1.21 0.43
N VAL A 438 -36.09 1.89 1.40
CA VAL A 438 -34.64 1.82 1.66
C VAL A 438 -34.39 1.11 2.99
N GLY A 439 -33.18 0.57 3.14
CA GLY A 439 -32.80 -0.19 4.32
C GLY A 439 -31.38 0.08 4.77
N VAL A 440 -30.87 -0.86 5.55
CA VAL A 440 -29.46 -0.93 5.93
C VAL A 440 -28.89 -2.27 5.52
N TYR A 441 -27.65 -2.27 5.07
CA TYR A 441 -26.87 -3.47 4.81
C TYR A 441 -25.44 -3.28 5.34
N GLU A 442 -24.68 -4.35 5.47
CA GLU A 442 -23.27 -4.26 5.91
C GLU A 442 -22.48 -3.38 4.92
N CYS A 443 -21.69 -2.45 5.44
CA CYS A 443 -20.91 -1.53 4.61
C CYS A 443 -19.87 -2.29 3.80
N HIS A 444 -19.96 -2.26 2.47
CA HIS A 444 -19.05 -3.01 1.59
C HIS A 444 -18.04 -2.13 0.83
N ASN A 445 -18.10 -0.80 0.97
CA ASN A 445 -17.16 0.18 0.37
C ASN A 445 -16.96 0.03 -1.16
N ALA A 446 -17.96 -0.54 -1.85
CA ALA A 446 -17.95 -0.73 -3.30
C ALA A 446 -18.84 0.28 -4.05
N GLY A 447 -19.31 1.33 -3.34
CA GLY A 447 -20.29 2.27 -3.88
C GLY A 447 -21.61 1.58 -4.20
N GLY A 448 -22.09 1.69 -5.43
CA GLY A 448 -23.33 1.06 -5.88
C GLY A 448 -24.52 1.51 -5.05
N ASN A 449 -25.31 0.56 -4.54
CA ASN A 449 -26.52 0.83 -3.74
C ASN A 449 -26.27 1.58 -2.42
N GLN A 450 -25.01 1.68 -1.98
CA GLN A 450 -24.61 2.36 -0.74
C GLN A 450 -23.99 3.75 -0.97
N GLU A 451 -24.06 4.26 -2.20
CA GLU A 451 -23.53 5.57 -2.56
C GLU A 451 -24.60 6.65 -2.53
N TRP A 452 -24.38 7.68 -1.72
CA TRP A 452 -25.33 8.76 -1.46
C TRP A 452 -24.64 10.13 -1.46
N ALA A 453 -25.41 11.17 -1.72
CA ALA A 453 -24.98 12.55 -1.56
C ALA A 453 -26.06 13.37 -0.85
N LEU A 454 -25.63 14.24 0.06
CA LEU A 454 -26.45 15.33 0.58
C LEU A 454 -26.10 16.59 -0.20
N THR A 455 -27.07 17.16 -0.89
CA THR A 455 -26.89 18.32 -1.77
C THR A 455 -27.17 19.66 -1.09
N LYS A 456 -26.81 20.76 -1.74
CA LYS A 456 -27.15 22.14 -1.34
C LYS A 456 -28.66 22.41 -1.33
N ASP A 457 -29.43 21.74 -2.18
CA ASP A 457 -30.90 21.79 -2.12
C ASP A 457 -31.47 20.93 -0.98
N LYS A 458 -30.60 20.42 -0.08
CA LYS A 458 -30.93 19.62 1.09
C LYS A 458 -31.57 18.26 0.74
N SER A 459 -31.30 17.68 -0.41
CA SER A 459 -31.80 16.34 -0.76
C SER A 459 -30.74 15.27 -0.49
N VAL A 460 -31.19 14.10 0.01
CA VAL A 460 -30.33 12.91 0.14
C VAL A 460 -30.59 12.04 -1.08
N LYS A 461 -29.67 12.08 -2.04
CA LYS A 461 -29.81 11.49 -3.37
C LYS A 461 -28.94 10.24 -3.57
N HIS A 462 -29.48 9.28 -4.30
CA HIS A 462 -28.78 8.16 -4.93
C HIS A 462 -29.16 8.18 -6.42
N MET A 463 -28.18 8.41 -7.30
CA MET A 463 -28.43 8.68 -8.73
C MET A 463 -29.43 9.84 -8.91
N ASP A 464 -30.60 9.59 -9.50
CA ASP A 464 -31.72 10.50 -9.74
C ASP A 464 -32.88 10.32 -8.74
N LEU A 465 -32.70 9.45 -7.73
CA LEU A 465 -33.68 9.16 -6.69
C LEU A 465 -33.31 9.81 -5.36
N CYS A 466 -34.29 10.35 -4.65
CA CYS A 466 -34.15 11.06 -3.39
C CYS A 466 -34.96 10.38 -2.27
N LEU A 467 -34.42 10.37 -1.05
CA LEU A 467 -35.16 9.94 0.14
C LEU A 467 -36.35 10.87 0.37
N THR A 468 -37.55 10.32 0.31
CA THR A 468 -38.80 11.07 0.35
C THR A 468 -39.67 10.64 1.53
N VAL A 469 -40.05 11.61 2.35
CA VAL A 469 -41.02 11.43 3.44
C VAL A 469 -42.43 11.46 2.85
N VAL A 470 -42.93 10.29 2.45
CA VAL A 470 -44.25 10.15 1.82
C VAL A 470 -45.40 10.37 2.81
N ASP A 471 -45.16 10.09 4.09
CA ASP A 471 -46.08 10.32 5.20
C ASP A 471 -45.28 10.84 6.41
N ARG A 472 -45.81 11.88 7.07
CA ARG A 472 -45.16 12.56 8.21
C ARG A 472 -45.57 11.96 9.56
N THR A 473 -46.35 10.88 9.55
CA THR A 473 -46.67 10.14 10.77
C THR A 473 -45.42 9.43 11.30
N ALA A 474 -45.19 9.50 12.61
CA ALA A 474 -44.07 8.81 13.24
C ALA A 474 -44.20 7.29 13.06
N GLY A 475 -43.13 6.64 12.61
CA GLY A 475 -43.09 5.23 12.24
C GLY A 475 -43.38 4.96 10.76
N SER A 476 -43.72 5.97 9.96
CA SER A 476 -43.99 5.78 8.53
C SER A 476 -42.70 5.52 7.73
N LEU A 477 -42.79 4.61 6.77
CA LEU A 477 -41.69 4.26 5.88
C LEU A 477 -41.34 5.40 4.94
N ILE A 478 -40.05 5.59 4.71
CA ILE A 478 -39.57 6.48 3.63
C ILE A 478 -39.45 5.70 2.32
N LYS A 479 -39.56 6.43 1.21
CA LYS A 479 -39.48 5.85 -0.13
C LYS A 479 -38.48 6.59 -1.00
N LEU A 480 -37.95 5.90 -2.01
CA LEU A 480 -37.24 6.52 -3.10
C LEU A 480 -38.24 7.14 -4.09
N GLN A 481 -38.09 8.42 -4.41
CA GLN A 481 -38.82 9.04 -5.52
C GLN A 481 -37.84 9.88 -6.34
N GLY A 482 -38.18 10.16 -7.61
CA GLY A 482 -37.36 11.05 -8.44
C GLY A 482 -37.11 12.39 -7.74
N CYS A 483 -35.86 12.86 -7.78
CA CYS A 483 -35.46 14.10 -7.13
C CYS A 483 -36.16 15.31 -7.75
N ARG A 484 -36.76 16.16 -6.90
CA ARG A 484 -37.44 17.39 -7.31
C ARG A 484 -37.01 18.53 -6.40
N GLU A 485 -36.41 19.58 -6.97
CA GLU A 485 -35.85 20.70 -6.20
C GLU A 485 -36.88 21.36 -5.26
N ASN A 486 -38.13 21.49 -5.69
CA ASN A 486 -39.19 22.15 -4.94
C ASN A 486 -40.00 21.20 -4.04
N ASP A 487 -39.64 19.92 -3.93
CA ASP A 487 -40.37 18.98 -3.08
C ASP A 487 -39.89 19.06 -1.63
N SER A 488 -40.69 19.69 -0.78
CA SER A 488 -40.41 19.82 0.66
C SER A 488 -40.27 18.47 1.38
N ARG A 489 -40.83 17.38 0.84
CA ARG A 489 -40.77 16.03 1.43
C ARG A 489 -39.39 15.37 1.28
N GLN A 490 -38.54 15.93 0.43
CA GLN A 490 -37.21 15.41 0.10
C GLN A 490 -36.10 16.16 0.82
N LYS A 491 -36.44 17.02 1.79
CA LYS A 491 -35.50 17.96 2.40
C LYS A 491 -35.02 17.42 3.74
N TRP A 492 -33.70 17.26 3.87
CA TRP A 492 -33.00 16.70 5.02
C TRP A 492 -31.84 17.61 5.44
N GLU A 493 -31.55 17.65 6.73
CA GLU A 493 -30.42 18.40 7.27
C GLU A 493 -29.68 17.60 8.34
N GLN A 494 -28.36 17.81 8.39
CA GLN A 494 -27.50 17.22 9.41
C GLN A 494 -27.62 18.03 10.71
N ILE A 495 -27.80 17.34 11.84
CA ILE A 495 -27.86 17.94 13.17
C ILE A 495 -26.87 17.26 14.13
N GLU A 496 -26.72 17.82 15.33
CA GLU A 496 -25.87 17.26 16.40
C GLU A 496 -24.44 16.94 15.91
N SER A 497 -23.76 17.95 15.36
CA SER A 497 -22.39 17.79 14.81
C SER A 497 -22.30 16.71 13.73
N ASN A 498 -23.26 16.70 12.80
CA ASN A 498 -23.32 15.81 11.65
C ASN A 498 -23.47 14.32 12.03
N SER A 499 -24.16 14.05 13.15
CA SER A 499 -24.37 12.69 13.67
C SER A 499 -25.80 12.16 13.48
N LYS A 500 -26.74 12.99 13.01
CA LYS A 500 -28.11 12.57 12.66
C LYS A 500 -28.62 13.30 11.43
N LEU A 501 -29.63 12.73 10.78
CA LEU A 501 -30.38 13.35 9.68
C LEU A 501 -31.82 13.63 10.10
N ARG A 502 -32.20 14.91 10.05
CA ARG A 502 -33.55 15.39 10.36
C ARG A 502 -34.24 15.85 9.08
N HIS A 503 -35.51 15.53 8.92
CA HIS A 503 -36.36 16.06 7.87
C HIS A 503 -36.68 17.54 8.15
N VAL A 504 -36.40 18.42 7.18
CA VAL A 504 -36.45 19.87 7.32
C VAL A 504 -37.88 20.34 7.63
N GLY A 505 -38.01 21.29 8.56
CA GLY A 505 -39.32 21.83 8.97
C GLY A 505 -40.17 20.86 9.79
N SER A 506 -39.58 19.78 10.32
CA SER A 506 -40.23 18.82 11.20
C SER A 506 -39.31 18.39 12.34
N ASN A 507 -39.87 17.73 13.36
CA ASN A 507 -39.09 17.06 14.41
C ASN A 507 -38.93 15.55 14.14
N LEU A 508 -38.81 15.18 12.85
CA LEU A 508 -38.68 13.80 12.39
C LEU A 508 -37.26 13.52 11.94
N CYS A 509 -36.68 12.44 12.45
CA CYS A 509 -35.34 11.96 12.15
C CYS A 509 -35.41 10.63 11.41
N LEU A 510 -34.39 10.36 10.58
CA LEU A 510 -34.21 9.07 9.91
C LEU A 510 -33.91 7.98 10.95
N ASP A 511 -34.67 6.89 10.95
CA ASP A 511 -34.59 5.85 11.97
C ASP A 511 -34.58 4.44 11.35
N SER A 512 -33.66 3.60 11.82
CA SER A 512 -33.49 2.20 11.40
C SER A 512 -34.15 1.17 12.30
N ARG A 513 -34.92 1.57 13.32
CA ARG A 513 -35.59 0.63 14.24
C ARG A 513 -36.48 -0.40 13.53
N SER A 514 -37.08 -0.01 12.41
CA SER A 514 -37.98 -0.84 11.60
C SER A 514 -37.29 -1.43 10.38
N ALA A 515 -35.97 -1.34 10.26
CA ALA A 515 -35.23 -1.82 9.09
C ALA A 515 -35.48 -3.31 8.80
N ARG A 516 -35.66 -4.13 9.83
CA ARG A 516 -35.99 -5.57 9.70
C ARG A 516 -37.45 -5.86 9.37
N MET A 517 -38.35 -4.88 9.53
CA MET A 517 -39.80 -5.04 9.42
C MET A 517 -40.39 -4.36 8.17
N GLY A 518 -39.57 -3.82 7.28
CA GLY A 518 -40.05 -3.20 6.04
C GLY A 518 -39.20 -2.05 5.50
N GLY A 519 -38.22 -1.55 6.26
CA GLY A 519 -37.29 -0.51 5.80
C GLY A 519 -37.09 0.60 6.81
N LEU A 520 -36.42 1.67 6.38
CA LEU A 520 -36.20 2.85 7.21
C LEU A 520 -37.47 3.69 7.33
N THR A 521 -37.61 4.33 8.49
CA THR A 521 -38.78 5.13 8.85
C THR A 521 -38.38 6.54 9.24
N VAL A 522 -39.35 7.45 9.23
CA VAL A 522 -39.26 8.72 9.96
C VAL A 522 -39.82 8.55 11.36
N GLU A 523 -39.08 9.00 12.37
CA GLU A 523 -39.48 8.92 13.78
C GLU A 523 -39.22 10.24 14.50
N VAL A 524 -39.87 10.44 15.65
CA VAL A 524 -39.59 11.62 16.47
C VAL A 524 -38.10 11.62 16.86
N CYS A 525 -37.42 12.76 16.66
CA CYS A 525 -36.00 12.88 16.96
C CYS A 525 -35.72 12.59 18.44
N SER A 526 -34.79 11.66 18.69
CA SER A 526 -34.47 11.13 20.01
C SER A 526 -32.96 10.84 20.12
N PRO A 527 -32.40 10.59 21.32
CA PRO A 527 -31.01 10.18 21.47
C PRO A 527 -30.73 8.71 21.09
N SER A 528 -31.64 8.07 20.36
CA SER A 528 -31.52 6.66 19.95
C SER A 528 -30.31 6.40 19.04
N LEU A 529 -29.65 5.26 19.25
CA LEU A 529 -28.59 4.78 18.36
C LEU A 529 -29.11 4.47 16.94
N ASN A 530 -30.42 4.20 16.80
CA ASN A 530 -31.04 3.93 15.50
C ASN A 530 -31.18 5.18 14.62
N GLN A 531 -30.96 6.36 15.19
CA GLN A 531 -31.01 7.65 14.50
C GLN A 531 -29.63 8.25 14.25
N GLN A 532 -28.55 7.51 14.57
CA GLN A 532 -27.19 7.97 14.34
C GLN A 532 -26.76 7.66 12.91
N TRP A 533 -26.48 8.71 12.14
CA TRP A 533 -26.10 8.62 10.73
C TRP A 533 -24.97 9.58 10.44
N LYS A 534 -23.93 9.09 9.76
CA LYS A 534 -22.77 9.91 9.40
C LYS A 534 -22.34 9.64 7.98
N PHE A 535 -22.18 10.71 7.19
CA PHE A 535 -21.58 10.62 5.86
C PHE A 535 -20.06 10.37 5.96
N THR A 536 -19.54 9.58 5.03
CA THR A 536 -18.09 9.33 4.92
C THR A 536 -17.29 10.57 4.49
N LEU A 537 -17.86 11.45 3.67
CA LEU A 537 -17.26 12.74 3.29
C LEU A 537 -18.17 13.89 3.69
N ASN A 538 -17.63 14.86 4.44
CA ASN A 538 -18.31 16.13 4.71
C ASN A 538 -17.52 17.27 4.03
N LEU A 539 -18.15 17.94 3.08
CA LEU A 539 -17.49 18.91 2.19
C LEU A 539 -17.52 20.36 2.73
N GLN A 540 -18.35 20.64 3.74
CA GLN A 540 -18.48 21.96 4.38
C GLN A 540 -17.66 22.14 5.67
N SER A 541 -16.63 21.32 5.91
CA SER A 541 -15.79 21.41 7.13
C SER A 541 -14.68 22.45 7.04
#